data_AF-A0A6G9YXR2-F1
#
_entry.id   AF-A0A6G9YXR2-F1
#
_cell.length_a   1.000
_cell.length_b   1.000
_cell.length_c   1.000
_cell.angle_alpha   90.00
_cell.angle_beta   90.00
_cell.angle_gamma   90.00
#
_symmetry.space_group_name_H-M   'P 1'
#
loop_
_entity.id
_entity.type
_entity.pdbx_description
1 polymer ?
#
loop_
_entity_poly.entity_id
_entity_poly.type
_entity_poly.pdbx_seq_one_letter_code
_entity_poly.pdbx_strand_id
1 'polypeptide(L)'
;MTIRERFALPVPADDSMIYGAPHETADGSTIITVSRPGGLLRPGGQPLGIFVVRDGAAMWQPAFDATRIATLGVLTGLLSAVIATLAVLRRPPWPDVSIRK
;
A
#
# COMPACT_ATOMS: atom_id res chain seq x y z
N MET A 1 -31.62 -23.05 -7.89
CA MET A 1 -30.80 -21.90 -7.47
C MET A 1 -31.04 -21.67 -5.98
N THR A 2 -30.18 -22.23 -5.13
CA THR A 2 -30.42 -22.34 -3.68
C THR A 2 -29.70 -21.23 -2.91
N ILE A 3 -30.21 -20.89 -1.72
CA ILE A 3 -29.70 -19.81 -0.84
C ILE A 3 -28.19 -19.91 -0.54
N ARG A 4 -27.59 -21.10 -0.68
CA ARG A 4 -26.16 -21.34 -0.51
C ARG A 4 -25.28 -20.66 -1.56
N GLU A 5 -25.80 -20.39 -2.77
CA GLU A 5 -25.06 -19.68 -3.82
C GLU A 5 -24.93 -18.17 -3.52
N ARG A 6 -25.85 -17.59 -2.75
CA ARG A 6 -25.81 -16.15 -2.38
C ARG A 6 -24.85 -15.83 -1.25
N PHE A 7 -24.45 -16.84 -0.47
CA PHE A 7 -23.54 -16.72 0.67
C PHE A 7 -22.26 -17.51 0.46
N ALA A 8 -21.85 -17.72 -0.80
CA ALA A 8 -20.46 -18.05 -1.08
C ALA A 8 -19.61 -16.85 -0.63
N LEU A 9 -19.25 -16.85 0.66
CA LEU A 9 -18.20 -16.01 1.20
C LEU A 9 -17.00 -16.22 0.28
N PRO A 10 -16.34 -15.16 -0.19
CA PRO A 10 -15.07 -15.30 -0.86
C PRO A 10 -14.20 -16.15 0.07
N VAL A 11 -13.96 -17.40 -0.31
CA VAL A 11 -12.89 -18.21 0.28
C VAL A 11 -11.70 -17.27 0.23
N PRO A 12 -11.01 -16.99 1.35
CA PRO A 12 -9.76 -16.25 1.28
C PRO A 12 -8.99 -16.95 0.19
N ALA A 13 -8.73 -16.26 -0.92
CA ALA A 13 -7.88 -16.84 -1.93
C ALA A 13 -6.65 -17.26 -1.13
N ASP A 14 -6.29 -18.55 -1.20
CA ASP A 14 -5.04 -19.02 -0.63
C ASP A 14 -3.98 -17.96 -0.92
N ASP A 15 -3.02 -17.78 -0.01
CA ASP A 15 -1.89 -16.84 -0.12
C ASP A 15 -0.95 -17.24 -1.30
N SER A 16 -1.58 -17.45 -2.44
CA SER A 16 -1.18 -18.07 -3.67
C SER A 16 -0.70 -16.91 -4.52
N MET A 17 0.61 -16.72 -4.46
CA MET A 17 1.32 -15.88 -5.40
C MET A 17 1.03 -16.40 -6.81
N ILE A 18 0.51 -15.51 -7.64
CA ILE A 18 0.27 -15.74 -9.06
C ILE A 18 1.52 -15.30 -9.80
N TYR A 19 2.20 -16.27 -10.40
CA TYR A 19 3.34 -16.04 -11.28
C TYR A 19 2.84 -15.86 -12.71
N GLY A 20 3.29 -14.79 -13.38
CA GLY A 20 3.04 -14.57 -14.79
C GLY A 20 3.92 -15.44 -15.69
N ALA A 21 3.61 -15.45 -16.99
CA ALA A 21 4.44 -16.11 -17.98
C ALA A 21 5.86 -15.50 -17.96
N PRO A 22 6.91 -16.33 -17.96
CA PRO A 22 8.28 -15.82 -18.13
C PRO A 22 8.42 -15.10 -19.47
N HIS A 23 9.02 -13.91 -19.43
CA HIS A 23 9.32 -13.11 -20.62
C HIS A 23 10.82 -12.93 -20.74
N GLU A 24 11.41 -13.45 -21.81
CA GLU A 24 12.81 -13.20 -22.14
C GLU A 24 12.97 -11.84 -22.81
N THR A 25 14.04 -11.15 -22.41
CA THR A 25 14.44 -9.86 -22.96
C THR A 25 15.65 -10.02 -23.87
N ALA A 26 15.89 -9.04 -24.74
CA ALA A 26 16.95 -9.11 -25.75
C ALA A 26 18.37 -9.23 -25.16
N ASP A 27 18.55 -8.91 -23.87
CA ASP A 27 19.83 -9.00 -23.17
C ASP A 27 20.06 -10.35 -22.47
N GLY A 28 19.14 -11.31 -22.67
CA GLY A 28 19.20 -12.65 -22.06
C GLY A 28 18.59 -12.73 -20.66
N SER A 29 17.97 -11.67 -20.14
CA SER A 29 17.28 -11.72 -18.84
C SER A 29 15.86 -12.28 -18.97
N THR A 30 15.46 -13.15 -18.05
CA THR A 30 14.09 -13.66 -17.91
C THR A 30 13.34 -12.88 -16.83
N ILE A 31 12.23 -12.26 -17.19
CA ILE A 31 11.35 -11.51 -16.28
C ILE A 31 10.15 -12.38 -15.93
N ILE A 32 9.88 -12.57 -14.64
CA ILE A 32 8.70 -13.28 -14.13
C ILE A 32 7.93 -12.31 -13.23
N THR A 33 6.71 -11.96 -13.64
CA THR A 33 5.86 -11.07 -12.83
C THR A 33 5.20 -11.83 -11.69
N VAL A 34 5.10 -11.19 -10.52
CA VAL A 34 4.48 -11.78 -9.33
C VAL A 34 3.36 -10.87 -8.86
N SER A 35 2.18 -11.46 -8.70
CA SER A 35 1.00 -10.77 -8.20
C SER A 35 0.29 -11.62 -7.17
N ARG A 36 -0.63 -11.02 -6.42
CA ARG A 36 -1.57 -11.76 -5.58
C ARG A 36 -3.00 -11.37 -5.93
N PRO A 37 -3.99 -12.24 -5.63
CA PRO A 37 -5.39 -11.87 -5.70
C PRO A 37 -5.65 -10.58 -4.91
N GLY A 38 -6.41 -9.67 -5.50
CA GLY A 38 -6.89 -8.46 -4.83
C GLY A 38 -7.88 -8.80 -3.73
N GLY A 39 -7.89 -7.96 -2.70
CA GLY A 39 -8.81 -8.11 -1.57
C GLY A 39 -10.20 -7.54 -1.84
N LEU A 40 -11.10 -7.70 -0.87
CA LEU A 40 -12.49 -7.24 -0.95
C LEU A 40 -12.64 -5.74 -1.31
N LEU A 41 -11.70 -4.90 -0.84
CA LEU A 41 -11.70 -3.46 -1.08
C LEU A 41 -11.02 -3.04 -2.41
N ARG A 42 -10.35 -3.98 -3.08
CA ARG A 42 -9.60 -3.74 -4.33
C ARG A 42 -9.70 -4.98 -5.23
N PRO A 43 -10.80 -5.15 -5.96
CA PRO A 43 -10.91 -6.22 -6.94
C PRO A 43 -9.86 -6.06 -8.06
N GLY A 44 -9.22 -7.15 -8.47
CA GLY A 44 -8.16 -7.19 -9.49
C GLY A 44 -6.85 -7.82 -9.00
N GLY A 45 -5.88 -8.05 -9.87
CA GLY A 45 -4.55 -8.55 -9.47
C GLY A 45 -3.73 -7.44 -8.81
N GLN A 46 -3.20 -7.68 -7.61
CA GLN A 46 -2.29 -6.75 -6.96
C GLN A 46 -0.84 -7.11 -7.31
N PRO A 47 -0.10 -6.25 -8.03
CA PRO A 47 1.30 -6.51 -8.32
C PRO A 47 2.11 -6.48 -7.02
N LEU A 48 2.99 -7.48 -6.86
CA LEU A 48 3.92 -7.59 -5.74
C LEU A 48 5.34 -7.23 -6.16
N GLY A 49 5.71 -7.59 -7.38
CA GLY A 49 7.03 -7.32 -7.94
C GLY A 49 7.33 -8.18 -9.15
N ILE A 50 8.60 -8.19 -9.52
CA ILE A 50 9.13 -9.00 -10.62
C ILE A 50 10.39 -9.72 -10.15
N PHE A 51 10.56 -10.97 -10.58
CA PHE A 51 11.85 -11.64 -10.56
C PHE A 51 12.55 -11.39 -11.89
N VAL A 52 13.81 -11.01 -11.83
CA VAL A 52 14.70 -10.91 -12.98
C VAL A 52 15.77 -11.98 -12.82
N VAL A 53 15.76 -12.98 -13.69
CA VAL A 53 16.74 -14.06 -13.71
C VAL A 53 17.72 -13.81 -14.84
N ARG A 54 19.02 -13.79 -14.54
CA ARG A 54 20.09 -13.62 -15.53
C ARG A 54 21.31 -14.39 -15.07
N ASP A 55 21.96 -15.12 -15.97
CA ASP A 55 23.19 -15.87 -15.69
C ASP A 55 23.07 -16.82 -14.48
N GLY A 56 21.88 -17.39 -14.26
CA GLY A 56 21.59 -18.27 -13.11
C GLY A 56 21.34 -17.54 -11.78
N ALA A 57 21.45 -16.22 -11.73
CA ALA A 57 21.13 -15.40 -10.56
C ALA A 57 19.72 -14.82 -10.67
N ALA A 58 18.94 -14.91 -9.59
CA ALA A 58 17.61 -14.30 -9.50
C ALA A 58 17.65 -13.05 -8.61
N MET A 59 17.16 -11.93 -9.14
CA MET A 59 16.98 -10.68 -8.42
C MET A 59 15.49 -10.38 -8.24
N TRP A 60 15.10 -9.98 -7.03
CA TRP A 60 13.73 -9.54 -6.74
C TRP A 60 13.64 -8.02 -6.82
N GLN A 61 12.69 -7.52 -7.61
CA GLN A 61 12.36 -6.10 -7.67
C GLN A 61 10.92 -5.89 -7.19
N PRO A 62 10.70 -5.27 -6.02
CA PRO A 62 9.36 -5.06 -5.49
C PRO A 62 8.59 -4.00 -6.28
N ALA A 63 7.28 -4.22 -6.44
CA ALA A 63 6.34 -3.23 -6.93
C ALA A 63 5.74 -2.47 -5.75
N PHE A 64 6.40 -1.39 -5.32
CA PHE A 64 5.87 -0.49 -4.30
C PHE A 64 5.58 0.90 -4.87
N ASP A 65 4.49 1.50 -4.40
CA ASP A 65 4.05 2.83 -4.81
C ASP A 65 4.63 3.89 -3.85
N ALA A 66 5.82 4.39 -4.20
CA ALA A 66 6.51 5.42 -3.43
C ALA A 66 5.67 6.69 -3.24
N THR A 67 4.93 7.10 -4.28
CA THR A 67 4.08 8.30 -4.25
C THR A 67 2.99 8.15 -3.21
N ARG A 68 2.36 6.98 -3.12
CA ARG A 68 1.32 6.71 -2.13
C ARG A 68 1.86 6.69 -0.71
N ILE A 69 3.03 6.10 -0.50
CA ILE A 69 3.71 6.10 0.81
C ILE A 69 4.04 7.53 1.23
N ALA A 70 4.62 8.32 0.33
CA ALA A 70 4.95 9.72 0.59
C ALA A 70 3.70 10.55 0.90
N THR A 71 2.62 10.37 0.13
CA THR A 71 1.35 11.06 0.34
C THR A 71 0.77 10.75 1.71
N LEU A 72 0.80 9.48 2.15
CA LEU A 72 0.37 9.11 3.50
C LEU A 72 1.22 9.80 4.57
N GLY A 73 2.55 9.80 4.42
CA GLY A 73 3.45 10.47 5.35
C GLY A 73 3.18 11.97 5.47
N VAL A 74 2.98 12.65 4.33
CA VAL A 74 2.66 14.09 4.29
C VAL A 74 1.31 14.37 4.94
N LEU A 75 0.28 13.58 4.64
CA LEU A 75 -1.05 13.74 5.23
C LEU A 75 -1.05 13.51 6.75
N THR A 76 -0.35 12.48 7.21
CA THR A 76 -0.19 12.21 8.64
C THR A 76 0.52 13.37 9.33
N GLY A 77 1.64 13.85 8.79
CA GLY A 77 2.38 14.99 9.35
C GLY A 77 1.54 16.28 9.37
N LEU A 78 0.82 16.58 8.29
CA LEU A 78 -0.07 17.72 8.20
C LEU A 78 -1.20 17.64 9.24
N LEU A 79 -1.85 16.48 9.37
CA LEU A 79 -2.92 16.28 10.34
C LEU A 79 -2.42 16.43 11.78
N SER A 80 -1.25 15.85 12.09
CA SER A 80 -0.60 16.04 13.40
C SER A 80 -0.33 17.51 13.70
N ALA A 81 0.20 18.26 12.74
CA ALA A 81 0.47 19.69 12.91
C ALA A 81 -0.81 20.51 13.12
N VAL A 82 -1.87 20.22 12.37
CA VAL A 82 -3.18 20.85 12.52
C VAL A 82 -3.75 20.58 13.93
N ILE A 83 -3.75 19.32 14.37
CA ILE A 83 -4.26 18.95 15.70
C ILE A 83 -3.45 19.62 16.81
N ALA A 84 -2.13 19.61 16.71
CA ALA A 84 -1.26 20.27 17.68
C ALA A 84 -1.53 21.78 17.75
N THR A 85 -1.67 22.43 16.60
CA THR A 85 -1.99 23.87 16.52
C THR A 85 -3.37 24.16 17.13
N LEU A 86 -4.38 23.35 16.81
CA LEU A 86 -5.72 23.48 17.40
C LEU A 86 -5.71 23.25 18.91
N ALA A 87 -4.89 22.32 19.41
CA ALA A 87 -4.74 22.08 20.84
C ALA A 87 -4.17 23.32 21.54
N VAL A 88 -3.12 23.93 20.97
CA VAL A 88 -2.54 25.19 21.46
C VAL A 88 -3.56 26.33 21.42
N LEU A 89 -4.33 26.47 20.35
CA LEU A 89 -5.36 27.52 20.26
C LEU A 89 -6.50 27.31 21.26
N ARG A 90 -6.91 26.07 21.50
CA ARG A 90 -8.02 25.74 22.40
C ARG A 90 -7.65 25.88 23.87
N ARG A 91 -6.41 25.56 24.23
CA ARG A 91 -5.86 25.70 25.59
C ARG A 91 -4.47 26.28 25.48
N PRO A 92 -4.37 27.60 25.26
CA PRO A 92 -3.08 28.26 25.17
C PRO A 92 -2.27 27.96 26.43
N PRO A 93 -1.00 27.54 26.28
CA PRO A 93 -0.16 27.19 27.42
C PRO A 93 0.33 28.42 28.18
N TRP A 94 0.09 29.63 27.68
CA TRP A 94 0.57 30.85 28.31
C TRP A 94 -0.40 31.37 29.39
N PRO A 95 0.12 32.03 30.44
CA PRO A 95 -0.69 32.68 31.46
C PRO A 95 -1.55 33.80 30.87
N ASP A 96 -2.73 34.00 31.45
CA ASP A 96 -3.69 35.01 31.02
C ASP A 96 -3.16 36.42 31.30
N VAL A 97 -2.68 37.09 30.25
CA VAL A 97 -2.14 38.47 30.31
C VAL A 97 -3.28 39.46 30.18
N SER A 98 -4.12 39.54 31.21
CA SER A 98 -5.04 40.67 31.36
C SER A 98 -4.35 41.79 32.15
N ILE A 99 -4.09 42.92 31.50
CA ILE A 99 -3.67 44.16 32.18
C ILE A 99 -4.93 44.82 32.72
N ARG A 100 -5.11 44.77 34.04
CA ARG A 100 -6.15 45.54 34.73
C ARG A 100 -5.64 46.98 34.89
N LYS A 101 -6.38 47.92 34.29
CA LYS A 101 -6.16 49.36 34.46
C LYS A 101 -6.92 49.89 35.66
#